data_AF-A0A3E1Q9K4-F1
#
_entry.id   AF-A0A3E1Q9K4-F1
#
_cell.length_a   1.000
_cell.length_b   1.000
_cell.length_c   1.000
_cell.angle_alpha   90.00
_cell.angle_beta   90.00
_cell.angle_gamma   90.00
#
_symmetry.space_group_name_H-M   'P 1'
#
loop_
_entity.id
_entity.type
_entity.pdbx_description
1 polymer ?
#
loop_
_entity_poly.entity_id
_entity_poly.type
_entity_poly.pdbx_seq_one_letter_code
_entity_poly.pdbx_strand_id
1 'polypeptide(L)' 'MEIDLVVLPGKDNANKSMERYSKNTRNIIDNIRECPVLIIPSSAKMHENPKFVLASYFGLDLPKAEL' A
#
# COMPACT_ATOMS: atom_id res chain seq x y z
N MET A 1 4.72 16.95 -13.66
CA MET A 1 4.78 16.94 -12.19
C MET A 1 5.11 15.52 -11.81
N GLU A 2 6.23 15.32 -11.14
CA GLU A 2 6.72 14.00 -10.75
C GLU A 2 6.34 13.77 -9.29
N ILE A 3 5.66 12.67 -9.00
CA ILE A 3 5.19 12.32 -7.66
C ILE A 3 5.99 11.10 -7.22
N ASP A 4 6.82 11.26 -6.19
CA ASP A 4 7.67 10.18 -5.69
C ASP A 4 6.91 9.19 -4.79
N LEU A 5 5.84 9.66 -4.14
CA LEU A 5 5.09 8.87 -3.16
C LEU A 5 3.66 9.40 -2.97
N VAL A 6 2.68 8.50 -2.97
CA VAL A 6 1.30 8.82 -2.55
C VAL A 6 1.07 8.32 -1.14
N VAL A 7 0.61 9.20 -0.24
CA VAL A 7 0.32 8.85 1.16
C VAL A 7 -1.17 8.98 1.44
N LEU A 8 -1.79 7.92 1.96
CA LEU A 8 -3.22 7.86 2.26
C LEU A 8 -3.48 7.39 3.70
N PRO A 9 -4.43 8.00 4.43
CA PRO A 9 -4.92 7.44 5.67
C PRO A 9 -5.74 6.17 5.38
N GLY A 10 -5.54 5.15 6.21
CA GLY A 10 -6.35 3.93 6.23
C GLY A 10 -7.74 4.21 6.79
N LYS A 11 -8.70 3.37 6.40
CA LYS A 11 -10.09 3.48 6.90
C LYS A 11 -10.17 2.97 8.33
N ASP A 12 -10.92 3.69 9.18
CA ASP A 12 -11.27 3.21 10.51
C ASP A 12 -12.19 1.98 10.43
N ASN A 13 -11.82 0.90 11.12
CA ASN A 13 -12.55 -0.37 11.16
C ASN A 13 -13.84 -0.30 12.00
N ALA A 14 -14.38 0.89 12.26
CA ALA A 14 -15.61 1.07 13.03
C ALA A 14 -16.83 0.38 12.38
N ASN A 15 -16.80 0.18 11.06
CA ASN A 15 -17.83 -0.57 10.33
C ASN A 15 -17.34 -1.98 10.02
N LYS A 16 -18.09 -2.99 10.52
CA LYS A 16 -17.91 -4.44 10.34
C LYS A 16 -17.96 -4.94 8.87
N SER A 17 -17.94 -4.04 7.89
CA SER A 17 -17.84 -4.40 6.48
C SER A 17 -16.47 -5.02 6.21
N MET A 18 -16.46 -6.21 5.61
CA MET A 18 -15.25 -7.00 5.31
C MET A 18 -14.24 -6.32 4.36
N GLU A 19 -14.57 -5.15 3.82
CA GLU A 19 -13.70 -4.39 2.92
C GLU A 19 -12.61 -3.65 3.69
N ARG A 20 -11.36 -4.11 3.51
CA ARG A 20 -10.16 -3.56 4.16
C ARG A 20 -9.76 -2.16 3.69
N TYR A 21 -10.27 -1.71 2.53
CA TYR A 21 -9.94 -0.41 1.93
C TYR A 21 -11.22 0.33 1.50
N SER A 22 -11.17 1.66 1.47
CA SER A 22 -12.23 2.46 0.86
C SER A 22 -12.23 2.28 -0.66
N LYS A 23 -13.37 2.57 -1.33
CA LYS A 23 -13.48 2.51 -2.79
C LYS A 23 -12.39 3.33 -3.49
N ASN A 24 -12.11 4.53 -2.98
CA ASN A 24 -11.09 5.42 -3.55
C ASN A 24 -9.67 4.87 -3.33
N THR A 25 -9.37 4.41 -2.11
CA THR A 25 -8.07 3.80 -1.79
C THR A 25 -7.80 2.58 -2.67
N ARG A 26 -8.82 1.74 -2.89
CA ARG A 26 -8.71 0.57 -3.78
C ARG A 26 -8.44 0.97 -5.22
N ASN A 27 -9.19 1.93 -5.76
CA ASN A 27 -8.95 2.45 -7.10
C ASN A 27 -7.52 3.00 -7.26
N ILE A 28 -6.96 3.63 -6.23
CA ILE A 28 -5.58 4.12 -6.25
C ILE A 28 -4.59 2.96 -6.32
N ILE A 29 -4.71 1.95 -5.45
CA ILE A 29 -3.80 0.79 -5.43
C ILE A 29 -3.85 0.02 -6.77
N ASP A 30 -5.05 -0.14 -7.33
CA ASP A 30 -5.24 -0.94 -8.54
C ASP A 30 -4.68 -0.23 -9.79
N ASN A 31 -4.71 1.11 -9.83
CA ASN A 31 -4.40 1.89 -11.03
C ASN A 31 -3.10 2.70 -10.98
N ILE A 32 -2.56 3.06 -9.81
CA ILE A 32 -1.26 3.74 -9.73
C ILE A 32 -0.14 2.70 -9.81
N ARG A 33 0.69 2.82 -10.85
CA ARG A 33 1.86 1.95 -11.10
C ARG A 33 3.18 2.73 -11.19
N GLU A 34 3.10 4.05 -11.33
CA GLU A 34 4.24 4.93 -11.60
C GLU A 34 5.00 5.33 -10.33
N CYS A 35 4.36 5.23 -9.16
CA CYS A 35 4.98 5.51 -7.87
C CYS A 35 4.42 4.61 -6.75
N PRO A 36 5.17 4.41 -5.65
CA PRO A 36 4.68 3.69 -4.48
C PRO A 36 3.47 4.38 -3.82
N VAL A 37 2.63 3.57 -3.19
CA VAL A 37 1.50 4.02 -2.37
C VAL A 37 1.72 3.57 -0.94
N LEU A 38 1.78 4.51 0.01
CA LEU A 38 1.85 4.26 1.44
C LEU A 38 0.47 4.47 2.09
N ILE A 39 -0.03 3.43 2.76
CA ILE A 39 -1.28 3.48 3.51
C ILE A 39 -0.97 3.42 5.00
N ILE A 40 -1.34 4.47 5.73
CA ILE A 40 -1.13 4.57 7.17
C ILE A 40 -2.43 4.16 7.88
N PRO A 41 -2.52 2.97 8.49
CA PRO A 41 -3.73 2.56 9.18
C PRO A 41 -4.05 3.51 10.34
N SER A 42 -5.33 3.72 10.64
CA SER A 42 -5.75 4.59 11.75
C SER A 42 -5.25 4.10 13.12
N SER A 43 -4.95 2.81 13.23
CA SER A 43 -4.34 2.19 14.41
C SER A 43 -2.81 2.31 14.48
N ALA A 44 -2.16 2.93 13.48
CA ALA A 44 -0.71 3.06 13.44
C ALA A 44 -0.20 3.81 14.68
N LYS A 45 0.82 3.23 15.33
CA LYS A 45 1.56 3.87 16.42
C LYS A 45 3.02 3.94 16.02
N MET A 46 3.70 5.02 16.37
CA MET A 46 5.15 5.09 16.22
C MET A 46 5.77 4.19 17.30
N HIS A 47 6.61 3.26 16.87
CA HIS A 47 7.37 2.38 17.76
C HIS A 47 8.80 2.92 17.87
N GLU A 48 9.38 2.87 19.07
CA GLU A 48 10.78 3.28 19.30
C GLU A 48 11.77 2.46 18.46
N ASN A 49 11.46 1.18 18.20
CA ASN A 49 12.24 0.28 17.35
C ASN A 49 11.32 -0.34 16.27
N PRO A 50 11.16 0.32 15.12
CA PRO A 50 10.29 -0.16 14.05
C PRO A 50 10.84 -1.46 13.45
N LYS A 51 9.94 -2.40 13.14
CA LYS A 51 10.26 -3.62 12.40
C LYS A 51 9.59 -3.53 11.04
N PHE A 52 10.32 -3.92 10.00
CA PHE A 52 9.85 -3.90 8.63
C PHE A 52 9.76 -5.34 8.12
N VAL A 53 8.67 -5.65 7.44
CA VAL A 53 8.47 -6.95 6.79
C VAL A 53 8.34 -6.69 5.29
N LEU A 54 9.18 -7.35 4.51
CA LEU A 54 9.09 -7.36 3.05
C LEU A 54 8.47 -8.69 2.62
N ALA A 55 7.34 -8.62 1.93
CA ALA A 55 6.74 -9.78 1.29
C ALA A 55 7.18 -9.83 -0.17
N SER A 56 7.81 -10.94 -0.57
CA SER A 56 8.30 -11.16 -1.93
C SER A 56 7.74 -12.47 -2.48
N TYR A 57 7.44 -12.49 -3.78
CA TYR A 57 7.01 -13.68 -4.51
C TYR A 57 7.92 -13.89 -5.70
N PHE A 58 8.63 -15.03 -5.74
CA PHE A 58 9.62 -15.36 -6.77
C PHE A 58 9.11 -16.36 -7.81
N GLY A 59 7.80 -16.63 -7.84
CA GLY A 59 7.20 -17.57 -8.78
C GLY A 59 6.82 -16.96 -10.13
N LEU A 60 7.33 -15.77 -10.46
CA LEU A 60 7.13 -15.10 -11.75
C LEU A 60 8.48 -14.93 -12.42
N ASP A 61 8.59 -15.35 -13.67
CA ASP A 61 9.70 -14.94 -14.52
C ASP A 61 9.55 -13.45 -14.80
N LEU A 62 10.55 -12.66 -14.42
CA LEU A 62 10.58 -11.23 -14.73
C LEU A 62 10.63 -11.06 -16.25
N PRO A 63 9.81 -10.17 -16.83
CA PRO A 63 9.94 -9.82 -18.24
C PRO A 63 11.39 -9.38 -18.51
N LYS A 64 12.00 -9.82 -19.61
CA LYS A 64 13.38 -9.43 -19.95
C LYS A 64 13.61 -7.93 -20.05
N ALA A 65 12.55 -7.15 -20.24
CA ALA A 65 12.61 -5.68 -20.27
C ALA A 65 12.78 -5.05 -18.87
N GLU A 66 12.58 -5.82 -17.80
CA GLU A 66 12.74 -5.41 -16.40
C GLU A 66 14.04 -5.96 -15.77
N LEU A 67 14.89 -6.65 -16.56
CA LEU A 67 16.21 -7.16 -16.17
C LEU A 67 17.34 -6.21 -16.57
#